data_AF-A0A521YZG2-F1
#
_entry.id   AF-A0A521YZG2-F1
#
_cell.length_a   1.000
_cell.length_b   1.000
_cell.length_c   1.000
_cell.angle_alpha   90.00
_cell.angle_beta   90.00
_cell.angle_gamma   90.00
#
_symmetry.space_group_name_H-M   'P 1'
#
loop_
_entity.id
_entity.type
_entity.pdbx_description
1 polymer ?
#
loop_
_entity_poly.entity_id
_entity_poly.type
_entity_poly.pdbx_seq_one_letter_code
_entity_poly.pdbx_strand_id
1 'polypeptide(L)'
;MGNVCAPTPHWRCCCMTELAASSLPTPPPSSVPDTDEQGVMARHAGQPDHHVPLGDFEAVLQQGFLRLRFPDAAMEASFQDDTEAARVRLMRTGALLGLLLSGGLLCTDWIMVPDRFEAALLTRVLLFAPILCLCAVFLHRMPAAGREWTSLLNSVLSAGIHVYLCVSSTDELAGPYLVTLSMIVLFNGGVTRMRFWRALQIDLIILALFAGAALMIHNPNVPVMVGQALIMVSTTLFTLYNSYGLEHEERANWLMLQHEHQLLERLEHGNKRLDQITRFDPLTEISNRRHFDEFLTQVWMRGARDGTSVAVLMMDIDHFKFYNDHYGHPAGDA
;
A
#
# COMPACT_ATOMS: atom_id res chain seq x y z
N MET A 1 52.34 -51.85 -31.03
CA MET A 1 51.90 -53.18 -30.53
C MET A 1 51.30 -52.93 -29.16
N GLY A 2 50.04 -53.23 -28.86
CA GLY A 2 49.25 -54.40 -29.25
C GLY A 2 48.84 -55.11 -27.95
N ASN A 3 47.90 -54.57 -27.15
CA ASN A 3 46.44 -54.73 -27.24
C ASN A 3 45.91 -55.96 -26.46
N VAL A 4 44.71 -55.82 -25.86
CA VAL A 4 43.71 -56.88 -25.52
C VAL A 4 43.54 -57.42 -24.08
N CYS A 5 42.29 -57.25 -23.60
CA CYS A 5 41.44 -58.02 -22.66
C CYS A 5 41.51 -57.92 -21.11
N ALA A 6 40.34 -57.55 -20.57
CA ALA A 6 39.80 -57.95 -19.26
C ALA A 6 39.24 -59.40 -19.31
N PRO A 7 38.66 -59.94 -18.22
CA PRO A 7 37.19 -59.85 -18.10
C PRO A 7 36.60 -59.75 -16.67
N THR A 8 35.36 -59.26 -16.61
CA THR A 8 34.41 -59.32 -15.48
C THR A 8 33.83 -60.73 -15.27
N PRO A 9 33.25 -61.02 -14.08
CA PRO A 9 31.77 -60.92 -13.92
C PRO A 9 31.37 -60.30 -12.54
N HIS A 10 30.13 -60.27 -12.02
CA HIS A 10 28.83 -60.87 -12.42
C HIS A 10 27.60 -59.98 -12.04
N TRP A 11 26.39 -60.48 -12.33
CA TRP A 11 25.03 -59.94 -12.16
C TRP A 11 24.24 -60.69 -11.04
N ARG A 12 22.97 -60.47 -10.64
CA ARG A 12 21.87 -59.49 -10.84
C ARG A 12 20.76 -59.83 -9.82
N CYS A 13 19.84 -58.91 -9.50
CA CYS A 13 18.40 -59.26 -9.43
C CYS A 13 17.49 -58.01 -9.53
N CYS A 14 16.32 -58.16 -10.17
CA CYS A 14 15.31 -57.11 -10.37
C CYS A 14 13.97 -57.52 -9.75
N CYS A 15 13.16 -56.54 -9.34
CA CYS A 15 11.70 -56.45 -9.53
C CYS A 15 11.29 -55.00 -9.23
N MET A 16 10.96 -54.18 -10.24
CA MET A 16 9.62 -54.03 -10.83
C MET A 16 8.51 -53.64 -9.85
N THR A 17 8.13 -52.35 -9.87
CA THR A 17 6.84 -51.93 -10.45
C THR A 17 6.88 -50.46 -10.89
N GLU A 18 6.28 -50.16 -12.04
CA GLU A 18 6.19 -48.82 -12.63
C GLU A 18 4.97 -48.06 -12.08
N LEU A 19 5.03 -46.72 -12.09
CA LEU A 19 3.93 -45.87 -12.58
C LEU A 19 4.39 -44.42 -12.83
N ALA A 20 3.84 -43.86 -13.90
CA ALA A 20 4.31 -42.70 -14.64
C ALA A 20 4.25 -41.34 -13.93
N ALA A 21 5.12 -40.41 -14.35
CA ALA A 21 4.68 -39.08 -14.81
C ALA A 21 5.77 -38.34 -15.62
N SER A 22 5.30 -37.66 -16.66
CA SER A 22 5.99 -36.78 -17.60
C SER A 22 7.07 -35.82 -17.05
N SER A 23 8.12 -35.68 -17.87
CA SER A 23 9.06 -34.55 -17.94
C SER A 23 8.52 -33.18 -17.47
N LEU A 24 9.15 -32.62 -16.45
CA LEU A 24 9.11 -31.18 -16.13
C LEU A 24 10.43 -30.53 -16.59
N PRO A 25 10.40 -29.33 -17.20
CA PRO A 25 11.61 -28.61 -17.59
C PRO A 25 12.32 -28.01 -16.37
N THR A 26 13.65 -28.04 -16.37
CA THR A 26 14.47 -27.34 -15.37
C THR A 26 14.30 -25.81 -15.50
N PRO A 27 14.12 -25.06 -14.39
CA PRO A 27 14.08 -23.61 -14.44
C PRO A 27 15.44 -23.04 -14.87
N PRO A 28 15.49 -21.92 -15.61
CA PRO A 28 16.73 -21.25 -15.97
C PRO A 28 17.41 -20.63 -14.73
N PRO A 29 18.73 -20.40 -14.76
CA PRO A 29 19.44 -19.76 -13.65
C PRO A 29 18.93 -18.33 -13.41
N SER A 30 18.68 -18.00 -12.14
CA SER A 30 18.22 -16.69 -11.71
C SER A 30 19.31 -15.63 -11.88
N SER A 31 19.21 -14.85 -12.96
CA SER A 31 20.00 -13.63 -13.16
C SER A 31 19.17 -12.39 -12.76
N VAL A 32 18.97 -12.22 -11.46
CA VAL A 32 18.46 -10.95 -10.89
C VAL A 32 19.68 -10.08 -10.55
N PRO A 33 19.75 -8.81 -10.97
CA PRO A 33 20.84 -7.92 -10.58
C PRO A 33 20.68 -7.44 -9.13
N ASP A 34 21.76 -7.43 -8.35
CA ASP A 34 21.84 -6.99 -6.93
C ASP A 34 21.47 -5.50 -6.66
N THR A 35 20.87 -4.79 -7.62
CA THR A 35 20.75 -3.32 -7.59
C THR A 35 19.45 -2.77 -7.01
N ASP A 36 18.43 -3.61 -6.73
CA ASP A 36 17.14 -3.15 -6.18
C ASP A 36 16.94 -3.44 -4.67
N GLU A 37 17.59 -4.45 -4.09
CA GLU A 37 17.42 -4.77 -2.65
C GLU A 37 17.82 -3.60 -1.74
N GLN A 38 18.93 -2.92 -2.07
CA GLN A 38 19.37 -1.72 -1.37
C GLN A 38 18.39 -0.55 -1.54
N GLY A 39 17.69 -0.47 -2.67
CA GLY A 39 16.70 0.58 -2.96
C GLY A 39 15.37 0.40 -2.23
N VAL A 40 15.03 -0.84 -1.82
CA VAL A 40 13.87 -1.15 -0.99
C VAL A 40 14.23 -1.02 0.50
N MET A 41 15.33 -1.62 0.97
CA MET A 41 15.75 -1.48 2.37
C MET A 41 16.07 -0.03 2.77
N ALA A 42 16.69 0.78 1.88
CA ALA A 42 16.96 2.19 2.18
C ALA A 42 15.70 3.07 2.30
N ARG A 43 14.52 2.59 1.88
CA ARG A 43 13.24 3.30 2.11
C ARG A 43 12.63 3.02 3.49
N HIS A 44 13.05 1.96 4.16
CA HIS A 44 12.57 1.60 5.50
C HIS A 44 13.59 1.92 6.62
N ALA A 45 14.87 2.09 6.28
CA ALA A 45 15.95 2.47 7.22
C ALA A 45 15.80 3.87 7.90
N GLY A 46 14.63 4.51 7.80
CA GLY A 46 14.30 5.79 8.44
C GLY A 46 12.90 5.87 9.04
N GLN A 47 12.13 4.77 9.05
CA GLN A 47 10.86 4.70 9.79
C GLN A 47 11.15 4.35 11.26
N PRO A 48 10.48 4.98 12.24
CA PRO A 48 10.67 4.63 13.65
C PRO A 48 10.15 3.21 13.91
N ASP A 49 10.94 2.40 14.64
CA ASP A 49 10.56 1.04 15.05
C ASP A 49 9.29 1.06 15.91
N HIS A 50 8.15 0.90 15.25
CA HIS A 50 6.82 0.80 15.85
C HIS A 50 6.24 -0.58 15.52
N HIS A 51 6.94 -1.62 15.99
CA HIS A 51 6.47 -2.99 15.92
C HIS A 51 5.14 -3.15 16.66
N VAL A 52 4.04 -3.15 15.91
CA VAL A 52 2.74 -3.64 16.39
C VAL A 52 2.93 -5.09 16.87
N PRO A 53 2.64 -5.44 18.13
CA PRO A 53 2.78 -6.81 18.59
C PRO A 53 1.88 -7.77 17.81
N LEU A 54 2.39 -8.92 17.35
CA LEU A 54 1.59 -9.86 16.54
C LEU A 54 0.30 -10.35 17.21
N GLY A 55 0.24 -10.37 18.55
CA GLY A 55 -0.99 -10.71 19.29
C GLY A 55 -2.10 -9.66 19.14
N ASP A 56 -1.75 -8.41 18.87
CA ASP A 56 -2.70 -7.31 18.65
C ASP A 56 -3.23 -7.30 17.21
N PHE A 57 -2.49 -7.87 16.24
CA PHE A 57 -2.93 -7.92 14.83
C PHE A 57 -4.24 -8.69 14.64
N GLU A 58 -4.32 -9.95 15.08
CA GLU A 58 -5.54 -10.75 14.96
C GLU A 58 -6.69 -10.14 15.76
N ALA A 59 -6.41 -9.56 16.93
CA ALA A 59 -7.40 -8.90 17.76
C ALA A 59 -7.99 -7.64 17.09
N VAL A 60 -7.15 -6.79 16.49
CA VAL A 60 -7.58 -5.60 15.74
C VAL A 60 -8.36 -5.98 14.48
N LEU A 61 -7.93 -7.02 13.77
CA LEU A 61 -8.58 -7.48 12.54
C LEU A 61 -9.94 -8.15 12.82
N GLN A 62 -10.08 -8.85 13.95
CA GLN A 62 -11.36 -9.40 14.43
C GLN A 62 -12.31 -8.33 15.02
N GLN A 63 -11.80 -7.32 15.73
CA GLN A 63 -12.63 -6.21 16.23
C GLN A 63 -13.10 -5.28 15.10
N GLY A 64 -12.27 -5.13 14.06
CA GLY A 64 -12.54 -4.22 12.95
C GLY A 64 -12.49 -2.74 13.34
N PHE A 65 -12.65 -1.87 12.34
CA PHE A 65 -12.48 -0.42 12.52
C PHE A 65 -13.81 0.27 12.86
N LEU A 66 -14.31 0.08 14.10
CA LEU A 66 -15.62 0.58 14.58
C LEU A 66 -15.91 2.08 14.32
N ARG A 67 -14.88 2.91 14.10
CA ARG A 67 -15.01 4.33 13.70
C ARG A 67 -14.16 4.70 12.49
N LEU A 68 -13.74 3.73 11.67
CA LEU A 68 -12.68 3.88 10.66
C LEU A 68 -11.44 4.57 11.26
N ARG A 69 -10.96 4.00 12.38
CA ARG A 69 -9.74 4.34 13.11
C ARG A 69 -9.17 3.09 13.74
N PHE A 70 -7.85 3.03 13.91
CA PHE A 70 -7.24 2.01 14.74
C PHE A 70 -7.51 2.29 16.23
N PRO A 71 -7.59 1.24 17.08
CA PRO A 71 -7.83 1.41 18.51
C PRO A 71 -6.60 1.99 19.23
N ASP A 72 -5.39 1.70 18.74
CA ASP A 72 -4.15 2.31 19.19
C ASP A 72 -3.86 3.62 18.43
N ALA A 73 -3.47 4.64 19.18
CA ALA A 73 -3.12 5.96 18.66
C ALA A 73 -1.74 5.98 17.97
N ALA A 74 -0.79 5.15 18.39
CA ALA A 74 0.52 5.06 17.73
C ALA A 74 0.41 4.41 16.35
N MET A 75 -0.38 3.34 16.24
CA MET A 75 -0.77 2.72 14.98
C MET A 75 -1.49 3.71 14.04
N GLU A 76 -2.44 4.50 14.54
CA GLU A 76 -3.13 5.53 13.74
C GLU A 76 -2.20 6.66 13.26
N ALA A 77 -1.16 7.02 14.03
CA ALA A 77 -0.14 7.97 13.61
C ALA A 77 0.73 7.40 12.48
N SER A 78 1.26 6.18 12.67
CA SER A 78 2.10 5.49 11.66
C SER A 78 1.36 5.31 10.33
N PHE A 79 0.09 4.89 10.38
CA PHE A 79 -0.77 4.82 9.19
C PHE A 79 -0.95 6.17 8.49
N GLN A 80 -1.06 7.28 9.24
CA GLN A 80 -1.21 8.61 8.68
C GLN A 80 0.07 9.09 8.00
N ASP A 81 1.22 8.85 8.61
CA ASP A 81 2.53 9.24 8.06
C ASP A 81 2.86 8.45 6.78
N ASP A 82 2.65 7.13 6.80
CA ASP A 82 2.88 6.24 5.65
C ASP A 82 2.00 6.59 4.43
N THR A 83 0.73 6.94 4.65
CA THR A 83 -0.24 7.25 3.59
C THR A 83 -0.21 8.71 3.14
N GLU A 84 0.38 9.62 3.93
CA GLU A 84 0.33 11.07 3.72
C GLU A 84 0.82 11.48 2.32
N ALA A 85 2.00 11.00 1.92
CA ALA A 85 2.64 11.42 0.67
C ALA A 85 1.82 11.00 -0.56
N ALA A 86 1.18 9.83 -0.53
CA ALA A 86 0.28 9.37 -1.57
C ALA A 86 -1.00 10.21 -1.62
N ARG A 87 -1.58 10.50 -0.46
CA ARG A 87 -2.81 11.31 -0.33
C ARG A 87 -2.62 12.75 -0.81
N VAL A 88 -1.47 13.38 -0.51
CA VAL A 88 -1.12 14.72 -1.03
C VAL A 88 -0.99 14.73 -2.56
N ARG A 89 -0.39 13.68 -3.15
CA ARG A 89 -0.32 13.55 -4.63
C ARG A 89 -1.72 13.42 -5.24
N LEU A 90 -2.57 12.56 -4.68
CA LEU A 90 -3.95 12.37 -5.13
C LEU A 90 -4.79 13.65 -5.04
N MET A 91 -4.69 14.39 -3.93
CA MET A 91 -5.41 15.65 -3.78
C MET A 91 -4.93 16.73 -4.77
N ARG A 92 -3.63 16.77 -5.10
CA ARG A 92 -3.09 17.70 -6.11
C ARG A 92 -3.51 17.34 -7.54
N THR A 93 -3.49 16.07 -7.93
CA THR A 93 -4.00 15.65 -9.24
C THR A 93 -5.52 15.81 -9.32
N GLY A 94 -6.22 15.54 -8.23
CA GLY A 94 -7.65 15.81 -8.07
C GLY A 94 -7.99 17.29 -8.27
N ALA A 95 -7.22 18.22 -7.71
CA ALA A 95 -7.44 19.65 -7.92
C ALA A 95 -7.29 20.09 -9.40
N LEU A 96 -6.34 19.50 -10.15
CA LEU A 96 -6.21 19.74 -11.59
C LEU A 96 -7.43 19.22 -12.36
N LEU A 97 -7.93 18.03 -12.01
CA LEU A 97 -9.17 17.50 -12.59
C LEU A 97 -10.39 18.34 -12.18
N GLY A 98 -10.42 18.89 -10.96
CA GLY A 98 -11.46 19.79 -10.49
C GLY A 98 -11.52 21.11 -11.28
N LEU A 99 -10.37 21.66 -11.67
CA LEU A 99 -10.31 22.81 -12.58
C LEU A 99 -10.87 22.47 -13.96
N LEU A 100 -10.51 21.30 -14.53
CA LEU A 100 -11.03 20.84 -15.81
C LEU A 100 -12.57 20.66 -15.77
N LEU A 101 -13.08 19.99 -14.75
CA LEU A 101 -14.51 19.76 -14.56
C LEU A 101 -15.27 21.07 -14.32
N SER A 102 -14.72 22.00 -13.54
CA SER A 102 -15.31 23.33 -13.36
C SER A 102 -15.27 24.17 -14.63
N GLY A 103 -14.27 23.99 -15.50
CA GLY A 103 -14.24 24.61 -16.83
C GLY A 103 -15.32 24.04 -17.74
N GLY A 104 -15.49 22.71 -17.76
CA GLY A 104 -16.54 22.04 -18.53
C GLY A 104 -17.97 22.44 -18.11
N LEU A 105 -18.18 22.74 -16.83
CA LEU A 105 -19.46 23.22 -16.32
C LEU A 105 -19.89 24.59 -16.89
N LEU A 106 -18.99 25.41 -17.44
CA LEU A 106 -19.38 26.64 -18.14
C LEU A 106 -20.28 26.36 -19.34
N CYS A 107 -20.14 25.20 -20.00
CA CYS A 107 -21.07 24.77 -21.05
C CYS A 107 -22.47 24.49 -20.50
N THR A 108 -22.57 23.90 -19.30
CA THR A 108 -23.84 23.68 -18.61
C THR A 108 -24.46 24.99 -18.14
N ASP A 109 -23.65 25.91 -17.60
CA ASP A 109 -24.11 27.25 -17.18
C ASP A 109 -24.68 28.02 -18.38
N TRP A 110 -24.01 27.99 -19.53
CA TRP A 110 -24.47 28.66 -20.76
C TRP A 110 -25.78 28.08 -21.30
N ILE A 111 -26.03 26.78 -21.14
CA ILE A 111 -27.23 26.10 -21.66
C ILE A 111 -28.42 26.21 -20.69
N MET A 112 -28.19 26.12 -19.37
CA MET A 112 -29.25 26.00 -18.37
C MET A 112 -29.49 27.26 -17.54
N VAL A 113 -28.55 28.20 -17.54
CA VAL A 113 -28.63 29.46 -16.77
C VAL A 113 -28.08 30.64 -17.61
N PRO A 114 -28.51 30.81 -18.88
CA PRO A 114 -27.94 31.79 -19.79
C PRO A 114 -28.05 33.23 -19.27
N ASP A 115 -29.12 33.55 -18.54
CA ASP A 115 -29.36 34.86 -17.93
C ASP A 115 -28.33 35.25 -16.85
N ARG A 116 -27.65 34.26 -16.25
CA ARG A 116 -26.58 34.45 -15.26
C ARG A 116 -25.21 34.01 -15.76
N PHE A 117 -25.01 33.78 -17.05
CA PHE A 117 -23.75 33.27 -17.59
C PHE A 117 -22.53 34.15 -17.25
N GLU A 118 -22.66 35.49 -17.28
CA GLU A 118 -21.56 36.39 -16.86
C GLU A 118 -21.20 36.21 -15.38
N ALA A 119 -22.21 36.06 -14.51
CA ALA A 119 -21.98 35.78 -13.08
C ALA A 119 -21.35 34.40 -12.87
N ALA A 120 -21.71 33.39 -13.67
CA ALA A 120 -21.09 32.07 -13.65
C ALA A 120 -19.62 32.13 -14.07
N LEU A 121 -19.31 32.84 -15.16
CA LEU A 121 -17.94 33.04 -15.63
C LEU A 121 -17.08 33.74 -14.57
N LEU A 122 -17.58 34.84 -13.99
CA LEU A 122 -16.86 35.58 -12.94
C LEU A 122 -16.64 34.73 -11.68
N THR A 123 -17.67 34.04 -11.18
CA THR A 123 -17.56 33.21 -9.96
C THR A 123 -16.70 31.96 -10.17
N ARG A 124 -16.70 31.34 -11.36
CA ARG A 124 -15.79 30.22 -11.64
C ARG A 124 -14.35 30.65 -11.87
N VAL A 125 -14.12 31.67 -12.70
CA VAL A 125 -12.77 32.04 -13.16
C VAL A 125 -12.04 32.97 -12.17
N LEU A 126 -12.73 33.90 -11.52
CA LEU A 126 -12.10 34.89 -10.63
C LEU A 126 -12.22 34.55 -9.13
N LEU A 127 -13.12 33.63 -8.74
CA LEU A 127 -13.29 33.21 -7.35
C LEU A 127 -12.88 31.73 -7.16
N PHE A 128 -13.59 30.78 -7.77
CA PHE A 128 -13.35 29.35 -7.49
C PHE A 128 -11.99 28.84 -7.99
N ALA A 129 -11.66 29.05 -9.25
CA ALA A 129 -10.42 28.57 -9.85
C ALA A 129 -9.14 29.07 -9.12
N PRO A 130 -8.96 30.38 -8.82
CA PRO A 130 -7.76 30.85 -8.13
C PRO A 130 -7.68 30.33 -6.68
N ILE A 131 -8.82 30.19 -5.98
CA ILE A 131 -8.84 29.60 -4.63
C ILE A 131 -8.43 28.11 -4.68
N LEU A 132 -8.98 27.34 -5.63
CA LEU A 132 -8.63 25.93 -5.82
C LEU A 132 -7.13 25.76 -6.17
N CYS A 133 -6.60 26.58 -7.07
CA CYS A 133 -5.17 26.64 -7.40
C CYS A 133 -4.31 26.96 -6.17
N LEU A 134 -4.69 27.97 -5.38
CA LEU A 134 -3.97 28.39 -4.19
C LEU A 134 -3.93 27.25 -3.15
N CYS A 135 -5.08 26.64 -2.85
CA CYS A 135 -5.16 25.48 -1.97
C CYS A 135 -4.27 24.33 -2.47
N ALA A 136 -4.30 24.01 -3.77
CA ALA A 136 -3.50 22.93 -4.36
C ALA A 136 -1.98 23.18 -4.27
N VAL A 137 -1.53 24.43 -4.40
CA VAL A 137 -0.11 24.82 -4.24
C VAL A 137 0.33 24.69 -2.78
N PHE A 138 -0.46 25.20 -1.84
CA PHE A 138 -0.11 25.23 -0.41
C PHE A 138 -0.41 23.91 0.34
N LEU A 139 -1.12 22.97 -0.27
CA LEU A 139 -1.53 21.69 0.33
C LEU A 139 -0.37 20.93 1.03
N HIS A 140 0.82 20.94 0.43
CA HIS A 140 2.00 20.25 0.94
C HIS A 140 2.59 20.86 2.23
N ARG A 141 2.20 22.10 2.60
CA ARG A 141 2.61 22.77 3.84
C ARG A 141 1.57 22.68 4.95
N MET A 142 0.42 22.07 4.66
CA MET A 142 -0.70 21.99 5.60
C MET A 142 -0.68 20.65 6.34
N PRO A 143 -0.90 20.65 7.67
CA PRO A 143 -1.06 19.41 8.43
C PRO A 143 -2.30 18.64 7.95
N ALA A 144 -2.36 17.34 8.23
CA ALA A 144 -3.43 16.44 7.76
C ALA A 144 -4.85 17.00 7.95
N ALA A 145 -5.15 17.51 9.16
CA ALA A 145 -6.44 18.14 9.45
C ALA A 145 -6.71 19.41 8.61
N GLY A 146 -5.69 20.22 8.36
CA GLY A 146 -5.79 21.44 7.55
C GLY A 146 -6.12 21.13 6.09
N ARG A 147 -5.50 20.09 5.50
CA ARG A 147 -5.79 19.64 4.13
C ARG A 147 -7.26 19.24 3.97
N GLU A 148 -7.78 18.42 4.89
CA GLU A 148 -9.18 18.01 4.88
C GLU A 148 -10.13 19.22 4.97
N TRP A 149 -9.84 20.18 5.84
CA TRP A 149 -10.61 21.42 5.93
C TRP A 149 -10.55 22.26 4.65
N THR A 150 -9.40 22.40 3.99
CA THR A 150 -9.35 23.12 2.70
C THR A 150 -10.15 22.43 1.60
N SER A 151 -10.16 21.10 1.57
CA SER A 151 -10.97 20.35 0.59
C SER A 151 -12.46 20.54 0.86
N LEU A 152 -12.89 20.47 2.12
CA LEU A 152 -14.27 20.74 2.54
C LEU A 152 -14.71 22.15 2.15
N LEU A 153 -13.91 23.16 2.47
CA LEU A 153 -14.22 24.56 2.16
C LEU A 153 -14.34 24.82 0.66
N ASN A 154 -13.48 24.21 -0.17
CA ASN A 154 -13.58 24.31 -1.62
C ASN A 154 -14.84 23.64 -2.17
N SER A 155 -15.23 22.46 -1.66
CA SER A 155 -16.46 21.78 -2.08
C SER A 155 -17.71 22.55 -1.66
N VAL A 156 -17.72 23.16 -0.47
CA VAL A 156 -18.81 24.04 0.00
C VAL A 156 -18.89 25.34 -0.81
N LEU A 157 -17.75 25.97 -1.14
CA LEU A 157 -17.70 27.14 -2.02
C LEU A 157 -18.27 26.82 -3.41
N SER A 158 -17.85 25.68 -3.99
CA SER A 158 -18.38 25.22 -5.28
C SER A 158 -19.89 24.99 -5.21
N ALA A 159 -20.40 24.28 -4.20
CA ALA A 159 -21.83 24.05 -4.03
C ALA A 159 -22.62 25.35 -3.85
N GLY A 160 -22.07 26.30 -3.08
CA GLY A 160 -22.65 27.63 -2.89
C GLY A 160 -22.77 28.43 -4.19
N ILE A 161 -21.80 28.33 -5.10
CA ILE A 161 -21.87 28.96 -6.44
C ILE A 161 -23.02 28.38 -7.26
N HIS A 162 -23.18 27.05 -7.29
CA HIS A 162 -24.27 26.43 -8.05
C HIS A 162 -25.66 26.80 -7.49
N VAL A 163 -25.81 26.85 -6.16
CA VAL A 163 -27.05 27.32 -5.51
C VAL A 163 -27.31 28.80 -5.79
N TYR A 164 -26.29 29.65 -5.73
CA TYR A 164 -26.40 31.07 -6.05
C TYR A 164 -26.87 31.30 -7.50
N LEU A 165 -26.27 30.58 -8.46
CA LEU A 165 -26.66 30.67 -9.87
C LEU A 165 -28.10 30.19 -10.10
N CYS A 166 -28.48 29.06 -9.50
CA CYS A 166 -29.86 28.55 -9.52
C CYS A 166 -30.88 29.57 -8.97
N VAL A 167 -30.70 30.02 -7.72
CA VAL A 167 -31.69 30.84 -7.00
C VAL A 167 -31.73 32.29 -7.52
N SER A 168 -30.67 32.78 -8.15
CA SER A 168 -30.66 34.12 -8.76
C SER A 168 -31.16 34.14 -10.20
N SER A 169 -31.25 33.00 -10.88
CA SER A 169 -31.74 32.91 -12.26
C SER A 169 -33.25 32.98 -12.35
N THR A 170 -33.71 33.42 -13.51
CA THR A 170 -35.12 33.51 -13.92
C THR A 170 -35.48 32.55 -15.06
N ASP A 171 -34.52 31.72 -15.50
CA ASP A 171 -34.71 30.75 -16.59
C ASP A 171 -35.51 29.52 -16.14
N GLU A 172 -36.29 28.91 -17.04
CA GLU A 172 -37.06 27.69 -16.78
C GLU A 172 -36.15 26.49 -16.42
N LEU A 173 -34.91 26.48 -16.91
CA LEU A 173 -33.90 25.45 -16.64
C LEU A 173 -33.12 25.68 -15.34
N ALA A 174 -33.31 26.82 -14.65
CA ALA A 174 -32.62 27.15 -13.40
C ALA A 174 -32.88 26.13 -12.28
N GLY A 175 -34.09 25.56 -12.19
CA GLY A 175 -34.37 24.48 -11.25
C GLY A 175 -33.61 23.20 -11.62
N PRO A 176 -33.82 22.64 -12.82
CA PRO A 176 -33.08 21.48 -13.30
C PRO A 176 -31.55 21.58 -13.25
N TYR A 177 -30.97 22.78 -13.21
CA TYR A 177 -29.53 22.99 -13.02
C TYR A 177 -28.98 22.42 -11.70
N LEU A 178 -29.80 22.28 -10.64
CA LEU A 178 -29.37 21.75 -9.34
C LEU A 178 -28.79 20.32 -9.38
N VAL A 179 -29.05 19.55 -10.43
CA VAL A 179 -28.41 18.23 -10.63
C VAL A 179 -26.87 18.31 -10.66
N THR A 180 -26.30 19.46 -11.07
CA THR A 180 -24.85 19.70 -11.08
C THR A 180 -24.17 19.52 -9.72
N LEU A 181 -24.89 19.71 -8.61
CA LEU A 181 -24.39 19.43 -7.26
C LEU A 181 -23.98 17.95 -7.08
N SER A 182 -24.58 17.01 -7.82
CA SER A 182 -24.22 15.59 -7.77
C SER A 182 -22.81 15.32 -8.32
N MET A 183 -22.31 16.16 -9.24
CA MET A 183 -20.93 16.08 -9.72
C MET A 183 -19.93 16.45 -8.63
N ILE A 184 -20.30 17.32 -7.70
CA ILE A 184 -19.45 17.67 -6.54
C ILE A 184 -19.37 16.49 -5.57
N VAL A 185 -20.51 15.85 -5.27
CA VAL A 185 -20.57 14.62 -4.44
C VAL A 185 -19.71 13.50 -5.06
N LEU A 186 -19.87 13.26 -6.37
CA LEU A 186 -19.09 12.26 -7.11
C LEU A 186 -17.59 12.58 -7.12
N PHE A 187 -17.22 13.86 -7.29
CA PHE A 187 -15.83 14.31 -7.24
C PHE A 187 -15.20 14.12 -5.86
N ASN A 188 -15.92 14.45 -4.79
CA ASN A 188 -15.44 14.32 -3.42
C ASN A 188 -15.14 12.85 -3.07
N GLY A 189 -16.10 11.96 -3.30
CA GLY A 189 -15.96 10.52 -3.01
C GLY A 189 -14.98 9.82 -3.97
N GLY A 190 -15.14 10.01 -5.29
CA GLY A 190 -14.39 9.26 -6.30
C GLY A 190 -12.98 9.80 -6.59
N VAL A 191 -12.82 11.12 -6.72
CA VAL A 191 -11.55 11.74 -7.15
C VAL A 191 -10.69 12.09 -5.95
N THR A 192 -11.21 12.88 -5.00
CA THR A 192 -10.41 13.31 -3.84
C THR A 192 -10.28 12.25 -2.75
N ARG A 193 -11.09 11.17 -2.83
CA ARG A 193 -11.17 10.06 -1.87
C ARG A 193 -11.18 10.57 -0.42
N MET A 194 -12.19 11.38 -0.10
CA MET A 194 -12.32 11.92 1.25
C MET A 194 -12.59 10.79 2.25
N ARG A 195 -11.98 10.88 3.45
CA ARG A 195 -12.30 9.98 4.56
C ARG A 195 -13.78 10.05 4.87
N PHE A 196 -14.38 8.91 5.22
CA PHE A 196 -15.83 8.72 5.32
C PHE A 196 -16.53 9.80 6.15
N TRP A 197 -15.99 10.14 7.33
CA TRP A 197 -16.57 11.17 8.21
C TRP A 197 -16.54 12.58 7.61
N ARG A 198 -15.58 12.88 6.73
CA ARG A 198 -15.49 14.16 6.00
C ARG A 198 -16.41 14.17 4.78
N ALA A 199 -16.48 13.06 4.04
CA ALA A 199 -17.46 12.87 2.97
C ALA A 199 -18.89 13.08 3.52
N LEU A 200 -19.24 12.40 4.62
CA LEU A 200 -20.54 12.53 5.28
C LEU A 200 -20.87 13.98 5.70
N GLN A 201 -19.90 14.71 6.25
CA GLN A 201 -20.07 16.13 6.58
C GLN A 201 -20.39 16.98 5.34
N ILE A 202 -19.66 16.79 4.25
CA ILE A 202 -19.84 17.56 3.01
C ILE A 202 -21.15 17.18 2.32
N ASP A 203 -21.46 15.90 2.22
CA ASP A 203 -22.65 15.41 1.53
C ASP A 203 -23.94 15.83 2.24
N LEU A 204 -23.93 15.88 3.58
CA LEU A 204 -25.03 16.46 4.37
C LEU A 204 -25.18 17.97 4.11
N ILE A 205 -24.08 18.72 3.97
CA ILE A 205 -24.13 20.15 3.62
C ILE A 205 -24.65 20.35 2.20
N ILE A 206 -24.20 19.54 1.22
CA ILE A 206 -24.68 19.62 -0.17
C ILE A 206 -26.16 19.25 -0.26
N LEU A 207 -26.62 18.23 0.48
CA LEU A 207 -28.04 17.85 0.52
C LEU A 207 -28.90 18.95 1.15
N ALA A 208 -28.42 19.60 2.22
CA ALA A 208 -29.10 20.74 2.84
C ALA A 208 -29.15 21.96 1.90
N LEU A 209 -28.06 22.23 1.17
CA LEU A 209 -27.99 23.28 0.15
C LEU A 209 -28.95 23.00 -1.03
N PHE A 210 -29.00 21.76 -1.52
CA PHE A 210 -29.96 21.32 -2.55
C PHE A 210 -31.40 21.49 -2.09
N ALA A 211 -31.74 21.02 -0.88
CA ALA A 211 -33.09 21.13 -0.33
C ALA A 211 -33.50 22.60 -0.10
N GLY A 212 -32.58 23.43 0.43
CA GLY A 212 -32.81 24.87 0.59
C GLY A 212 -33.05 25.58 -0.74
N ALA A 213 -32.23 25.31 -1.76
CA ALA A 213 -32.41 25.86 -3.10
C ALA A 213 -33.74 25.42 -3.72
N ALA A 214 -34.09 24.13 -3.62
CA ALA A 214 -35.33 23.57 -4.15
C ALA A 214 -36.60 24.23 -3.58
N LEU A 215 -36.55 24.69 -2.32
CA LEU A 215 -37.64 25.43 -1.66
C LEU A 215 -37.74 26.91 -2.08
N MET A 216 -36.70 27.47 -2.71
CA MET A 216 -36.65 28.88 -3.15
C MET A 216 -36.99 29.06 -4.65
N ILE A 217 -37.07 27.97 -5.42
CA ILE A 217 -37.46 28.01 -6.83
C ILE A 217 -38.94 28.38 -6.95
N HIS A 218 -39.23 29.37 -7.79
CA HIS A 218 -40.60 29.76 -8.13
C HIS A 218 -41.11 28.85 -9.26
N ASN A 219 -42.33 28.29 -9.11
CA ASN A 219 -42.94 27.34 -10.04
C ASN A 219 -42.06 26.13 -10.43
N PRO A 220 -41.57 25.33 -9.45
CA PRO A 220 -40.70 24.18 -9.74
C PRO A 220 -41.42 23.10 -10.56
N ASN A 221 -40.73 22.55 -11.56
CA ASN A 221 -41.18 21.35 -12.28
C ASN A 221 -41.03 20.13 -11.36
N VAL A 222 -42.07 19.84 -10.56
CA VAL A 222 -42.05 18.84 -9.48
C VAL A 222 -41.57 17.45 -9.95
N PRO A 223 -42.06 16.87 -11.07
CA PRO A 223 -41.54 15.59 -11.57
C PRO A 223 -40.03 15.57 -11.81
N VAL A 224 -39.48 16.64 -12.42
CA VAL A 224 -38.03 16.75 -12.67
C VAL A 224 -37.27 16.91 -11.35
N MET A 225 -37.77 17.74 -10.43
CA MET A 225 -37.14 17.96 -9.13
C MET A 225 -37.13 16.70 -8.25
N VAL A 226 -38.19 15.89 -8.27
CA VAL A 226 -38.21 14.57 -7.61
C VAL A 226 -37.18 13.63 -8.23
N GLY A 227 -37.09 13.59 -9.57
CA GLY A 227 -36.07 12.80 -10.27
C GLY A 227 -34.64 13.20 -9.87
N GLN A 228 -34.38 14.50 -9.74
CA GLN A 228 -33.07 15.02 -9.32
C GLN A 228 -32.76 14.76 -7.84
N ALA A 229 -33.76 14.85 -6.96
CA ALA A 229 -33.60 14.47 -5.56
C ALA A 229 -33.25 12.98 -5.41
N LEU A 230 -33.87 12.10 -6.21
CA LEU A 230 -33.54 10.67 -6.24
C LEU A 230 -32.13 10.42 -6.76
N ILE A 231 -31.68 11.12 -7.81
CA ILE A 231 -30.29 11.07 -8.31
C ILE A 231 -29.32 11.57 -7.23
N MET A 232 -29.64 12.66 -6.52
CA MET A 232 -28.81 13.21 -5.45
C MET A 232 -28.63 12.20 -4.32
N VAL A 233 -29.73 11.68 -3.77
CA VAL A 233 -29.71 10.72 -2.65
C VAL A 233 -29.01 9.42 -3.06
N SER A 234 -29.30 8.87 -4.24
CA SER A 234 -28.63 7.64 -4.70
C SER A 234 -27.14 7.84 -4.95
N THR A 235 -26.73 8.98 -5.52
CA THR A 235 -25.31 9.33 -5.71
C THR A 235 -24.61 9.48 -4.35
N THR A 236 -25.21 10.19 -3.39
CA THR A 236 -24.69 10.34 -2.03
C THR A 236 -24.54 8.99 -1.32
N LEU A 237 -25.56 8.12 -1.36
CA LEU A 237 -25.48 6.80 -0.74
C LEU A 237 -24.37 5.94 -1.37
N PHE A 238 -24.25 5.97 -2.70
CA PHE A 238 -23.21 5.25 -3.43
C PHE A 238 -21.80 5.78 -3.11
N THR A 239 -21.59 7.10 -3.08
CA THR A 239 -20.28 7.71 -2.78
C THR A 239 -19.88 7.52 -1.31
N LEU A 240 -20.84 7.57 -0.38
CA LEU A 240 -20.57 7.27 1.03
C LEU A 240 -20.21 5.79 1.26
N TYR A 241 -20.92 4.87 0.59
CA TYR A 241 -20.56 3.45 0.61
C TYR A 241 -19.15 3.22 0.03
N ASN A 242 -18.82 3.85 -1.10
CA ASN A 242 -17.48 3.79 -1.70
C ASN A 242 -16.41 4.37 -0.75
N SER A 243 -16.68 5.52 -0.13
CA SER A 243 -15.75 6.17 0.80
C SER A 243 -15.51 5.35 2.06
N TYR A 244 -16.55 4.67 2.57
CA TYR A 244 -16.44 3.71 3.66
C TYR A 244 -15.59 2.49 3.25
N GLY A 245 -15.91 1.88 2.09
CA GLY A 245 -15.20 0.70 1.58
C GLY A 245 -13.71 0.97 1.35
N LEU A 246 -13.39 2.06 0.65
CA LEU A 246 -12.01 2.46 0.36
C LEU A 246 -11.20 2.75 1.64
N GLU A 247 -11.76 3.45 2.63
CA GLU A 247 -11.06 3.71 3.91
C GLU A 247 -10.91 2.43 4.75
N HIS A 248 -11.86 1.50 4.66
CA HIS A 248 -11.77 0.20 5.32
C HIS A 248 -10.69 -0.69 4.67
N GLU A 249 -10.68 -0.79 3.34
CA GLU A 249 -9.69 -1.53 2.56
C GLU A 249 -8.28 -0.94 2.70
N GLU A 250 -8.11 0.39 2.68
CA GLU A 250 -6.80 1.04 2.89
C GLU A 250 -6.20 0.67 4.25
N ARG A 251 -7.03 0.64 5.30
CA ARG A 251 -6.63 0.25 6.66
C ARG A 251 -6.32 -1.24 6.80
N ALA A 252 -7.14 -2.10 6.19
CA ALA A 252 -6.91 -3.55 6.19
C ALA A 252 -5.64 -3.92 5.43
N ASN A 253 -5.42 -3.34 4.24
CA ASN A 253 -4.24 -3.56 3.42
C ASN A 253 -2.96 -3.07 4.12
N TRP A 254 -3.00 -1.90 4.77
CA TRP A 254 -1.86 -1.41 5.55
C TRP A 254 -1.51 -2.36 6.70
N LEU A 255 -2.49 -2.85 7.46
CA LEU A 255 -2.24 -3.87 8.50
C LEU A 255 -1.63 -5.15 7.92
N MET A 256 -2.15 -5.65 6.80
CA MET A 256 -1.64 -6.86 6.16
C MET A 256 -0.18 -6.71 5.72
N LEU A 257 0.18 -5.57 5.12
CA LEU A 257 1.56 -5.27 4.72
C LEU A 257 2.52 -5.19 5.91
N GLN A 258 2.09 -4.57 7.02
CA GLN A 258 2.88 -4.52 8.26
C GLN A 258 3.09 -5.92 8.86
N HIS A 259 2.06 -6.77 8.84
CA HIS A 259 2.15 -8.15 9.30
C HIS A 259 3.05 -9.02 8.40
N GLU A 260 2.95 -8.87 7.07
CA GLU A 260 3.83 -9.54 6.11
C GLU A 260 5.31 -9.18 6.36
N HIS A 261 5.61 -7.90 6.56
CA HIS A 261 6.96 -7.44 6.86
C HIS A 261 7.53 -8.11 8.13
N GLN A 262 6.75 -8.13 9.22
CA GLN A 262 7.16 -8.78 10.48
C GLN A 262 7.36 -10.30 10.34
N LEU A 263 6.58 -10.98 9.49
CA LEU A 263 6.78 -12.40 9.21
C LEU A 263 8.08 -12.64 8.42
N LEU A 264 8.38 -11.80 7.43
CA LEU A 264 9.62 -11.88 6.66
C LEU A 264 10.84 -11.66 7.55
N GLU A 265 10.84 -10.64 8.42
CA GLU A 265 11.90 -10.40 9.40
C GLU A 265 12.12 -11.61 10.32
N ARG A 266 11.05 -12.25 10.80
CA ARG A 266 11.14 -13.45 11.65
C ARG A 266 11.70 -14.65 10.90
N LEU A 267 11.30 -14.85 9.63
CA LEU A 267 11.84 -15.89 8.77
C LEU A 267 13.33 -15.68 8.50
N GLU A 268 13.76 -14.45 8.22
CA GLU A 268 15.18 -14.13 8.06
C GLU A 268 15.99 -14.39 9.33
N HIS A 269 15.53 -13.94 10.50
CA HIS A 269 16.21 -14.19 11.77
C HIS A 269 16.27 -15.69 12.11
N GLY A 270 15.19 -16.42 11.85
CA GLY A 270 15.15 -17.88 11.99
C GLY A 270 16.15 -18.58 11.06
N ASN A 271 16.22 -18.17 9.80
CA ASN A 271 17.14 -18.71 8.81
C ASN A 271 18.61 -18.40 9.16
N LYS A 272 18.92 -17.15 9.53
CA LYS A 272 20.25 -16.73 10.03
C LYS A 272 20.68 -17.57 11.23
N ARG A 273 19.77 -17.87 12.17
CA ARG A 273 20.05 -18.71 13.35
C ARG A 273 20.23 -20.19 12.98
N LEU A 274 19.49 -20.71 12.01
CA LEU A 274 19.68 -22.07 11.49
C LEU A 274 21.01 -22.20 10.72
N ASP A 275 21.39 -21.21 9.91
CA ASP A 275 22.69 -21.17 9.22
C ASP A 275 23.85 -21.15 10.23
N GLN A 276 23.75 -20.39 11.31
CA GLN A 276 24.71 -20.44 12.42
C GLN A 276 24.80 -21.84 13.04
N ILE A 277 23.68 -22.43 13.48
CA ILE A 277 23.69 -23.76 14.13
C ILE A 277 24.16 -24.88 13.17
N THR A 278 23.95 -24.73 11.87
CA THR A 278 24.37 -25.73 10.86
C THR A 278 25.80 -25.55 10.37
N ARG A 279 26.45 -24.41 10.63
CA ARG A 279 27.85 -24.15 10.26
C ARG A 279 28.86 -24.29 11.39
N PHE A 280 28.44 -24.06 12.62
CA PHE A 280 29.33 -24.11 13.79
C PHE A 280 29.10 -25.38 14.61
N ASP A 281 30.15 -25.88 15.24
CA ASP A 281 30.08 -26.94 16.24
C ASP A 281 29.64 -26.32 17.59
N PRO A 282 28.60 -26.86 18.26
CA PRO A 282 28.01 -26.23 19.44
C PRO A 282 28.84 -26.39 20.72
N LEU A 283 29.88 -27.24 20.71
CA LEU A 283 30.77 -27.44 21.86
C LEU A 283 31.98 -26.50 21.78
N THR A 284 32.53 -26.33 20.59
CA THR A 284 33.80 -25.64 20.35
C THR A 284 33.66 -24.28 19.68
N GLU A 285 32.45 -23.90 19.26
CA GLU A 285 32.09 -22.66 18.53
C GLU A 285 32.85 -22.42 17.22
N ILE A 286 33.72 -23.34 16.79
CA ILE A 286 34.42 -23.30 15.49
C ILE A 286 33.55 -23.87 14.37
N SER A 287 33.91 -23.58 13.12
CA SER A 287 33.22 -24.14 11.96
C SER A 287 33.28 -25.68 11.97
N ASN A 288 32.12 -26.31 11.84
CA ASN A 288 32.00 -27.75 11.81
C ASN A 288 32.59 -28.33 10.50
N ARG A 289 32.80 -29.64 10.49
CA ARG A 289 33.41 -30.36 9.35
C ARG A 289 32.70 -30.10 8.01
N ARG A 290 31.37 -30.02 8.02
CA ARG A 290 30.60 -29.76 6.80
C ARG A 290 30.94 -28.37 6.23
N HIS A 291 30.97 -27.35 7.08
CA HIS A 291 31.32 -26.00 6.63
C HIS A 291 32.78 -25.91 6.15
N PHE A 292 33.70 -26.64 6.79
CA PHE A 292 35.07 -26.80 6.32
C PHE A 292 35.14 -27.40 4.91
N ASP A 293 34.44 -28.51 4.64
CA ASP A 293 34.45 -29.18 3.33
C ASP A 293 33.87 -28.26 2.21
N GLU A 294 32.80 -27.54 2.52
CA GLU A 294 32.19 -26.53 1.62
C GLU A 294 33.13 -25.35 1.34
N PHE A 295 33.76 -24.78 2.38
CA PHE A 295 34.68 -23.65 2.26
C PHE A 295 35.99 -24.02 1.54
N LEU A 296 36.57 -25.17 1.87
CA LEU A 296 37.78 -25.69 1.21
C LEU A 296 37.58 -25.81 -0.31
N THR A 297 36.40 -26.30 -0.74
CA THR A 297 36.04 -26.40 -2.16
C THR A 297 36.02 -25.02 -2.84
N GLN A 298 35.45 -24.00 -2.19
CA GLN A 298 35.42 -22.62 -2.73
C GLN A 298 36.82 -22.02 -2.85
N VAL A 299 37.65 -22.16 -1.80
CA VAL A 299 39.04 -21.65 -1.79
C VAL A 299 39.90 -22.37 -2.83
N TRP A 300 39.72 -23.68 -3.00
CA TRP A 300 40.43 -24.47 -4.01
C TRP A 300 40.12 -24.00 -5.44
N MET A 301 38.84 -23.82 -5.76
CA MET A 301 38.39 -23.31 -7.07
C MET A 301 38.91 -21.90 -7.33
N ARG A 302 38.92 -21.04 -6.30
CA ARG A 302 39.45 -19.68 -6.40
C ARG A 302 40.96 -19.67 -6.61
N GLY A 303 41.72 -20.48 -5.86
CA GLY A 303 43.18 -20.58 -5.99
C GLY A 303 43.60 -21.10 -7.36
N ALA A 304 42.87 -22.09 -7.90
CA ALA A 304 43.10 -22.58 -9.25
C ALA A 304 42.87 -21.52 -10.35
N ARG A 305 41.92 -20.60 -10.15
CA ARG A 305 41.64 -19.49 -11.08
C ARG A 305 42.62 -18.33 -10.93
N ASP A 306 42.90 -17.93 -9.69
CA ASP A 306 43.69 -16.75 -9.36
C ASP A 306 45.22 -17.06 -9.33
N GLY A 307 45.61 -18.33 -9.52
CA GLY A 307 47.00 -18.79 -9.57
C GLY A 307 47.69 -18.88 -8.19
N THR A 308 46.92 -18.87 -7.10
CA THR A 308 47.43 -18.79 -5.73
C THR A 308 47.48 -20.17 -5.06
N SER A 309 48.55 -20.42 -4.30
CA SER A 309 48.69 -21.65 -3.52
C SER A 309 47.74 -21.67 -2.32
N VAL A 310 47.09 -22.82 -2.10
CA VAL A 310 46.22 -23.07 -0.93
C VAL A 310 46.97 -23.98 0.05
N ALA A 311 46.88 -23.68 1.35
CA ALA A 311 47.44 -24.49 2.43
C ALA A 311 46.35 -24.87 3.42
N VAL A 312 46.45 -26.06 4.00
CA VAL A 312 45.54 -26.60 5.02
C VAL A 312 46.37 -27.06 6.22
N LEU A 313 45.95 -26.66 7.42
CA LEU A 313 46.54 -27.11 8.68
C LEU A 313 45.57 -28.09 9.35
N MET A 314 46.07 -29.23 9.80
CA MET A 314 45.33 -30.22 10.58
C MET A 314 46.00 -30.36 11.95
N MET A 315 45.21 -30.30 13.02
CA MET A 315 45.66 -30.36 14.41
C MET A 315 44.81 -31.41 15.13
N ASP A 316 45.42 -32.14 16.06
CA ASP A 316 44.77 -33.16 16.89
C ASP A 316 45.33 -33.05 18.32
N ILE A 317 44.58 -33.55 19.32
CA ILE A 317 44.97 -33.48 20.73
C ILE A 317 45.57 -34.82 21.16
N ASP A 318 46.88 -34.83 21.35
CA ASP A 318 47.61 -36.01 21.82
C ASP A 318 47.04 -36.56 23.14
N HIS A 319 46.89 -37.88 23.19
CA HIS A 319 46.43 -38.63 24.38
C HIS A 319 45.02 -38.27 24.92
N PHE A 320 44.19 -37.51 24.20
CA PHE A 320 42.87 -37.04 24.67
C PHE A 320 41.96 -38.14 25.28
N LYS A 321 42.03 -39.37 24.75
CA LYS A 321 41.29 -40.51 25.32
C LYS A 321 41.68 -40.81 26.79
N PHE A 322 42.97 -40.81 27.13
CA PHE A 322 43.42 -41.07 28.51
C PHE A 322 42.96 -39.99 29.48
N TYR A 323 42.85 -38.75 29.00
CA TYR A 323 42.31 -37.64 29.78
C TYR A 323 40.81 -37.86 30.07
N ASN A 324 40.01 -38.16 29.05
CA ASN A 324 38.59 -38.50 29.20
C ASN A 324 38.34 -39.73 30.08
N ASP A 325 39.16 -40.79 29.94
CA ASP A 325 39.06 -42.01 30.75
C ASP A 325 39.40 -41.76 32.24
N HIS A 326 40.13 -40.68 32.58
CA HIS A 326 40.53 -40.35 33.95
C HIS A 326 39.67 -39.27 34.61
N TYR A 327 39.33 -38.19 33.89
CA TYR A 327 38.58 -37.04 34.41
C TYR A 327 37.09 -37.05 34.01
N GLY A 328 36.69 -37.94 33.09
CA GLY A 328 35.33 -38.04 32.55
C GLY A 328 35.08 -37.09 31.37
N HIS A 329 34.18 -37.47 30.46
CA HIS A 329 33.84 -36.69 29.27
C HIS A 329 33.54 -35.19 29.54
N PRO A 330 32.74 -34.80 30.56
CA PRO A 330 32.47 -33.39 30.81
C PRO A 330 33.69 -32.54 31.16
N ALA A 331 34.82 -33.16 31.54
CA ALA A 331 36.07 -32.46 31.79
C ALA A 331 36.94 -32.30 30.53
N GLY A 332 36.77 -33.15 29.51
CA GLY A 332 37.43 -33.00 28.21
C GLY A 332 36.61 -32.21 27.18
N ASP A 333 35.31 -32.04 27.45
CA ASP A 333 34.41 -31.14 26.74
C ASP A 333 34.59 -29.66 27.16
N ALA A 334 35.37 -29.37 28.20
CA ALA A 334 35.50 -28.05 28.87
C ALA A 334 36.87 -27.38 28.66
#